data_AF-A0A8J9VCD4-F1
#
_entry.id   AF-A0A8J9VCD4-F1
#
_cell.length_a   1.000
_cell.length_b   1.000
_cell.length_c   1.000
_cell.angle_alpha   90.00
_cell.angle_beta   90.00
_cell.angle_gamma   90.00
#
_symmetry.space_group_name_H-M   'P 1'
#
loop_
_entity.id
_entity.type
_entity.pdbx_description
1 polymer ?
#
loop_
_entity_poly.entity_id
_entity_poly.type
_entity_poly.pdbx_seq_one_letter_code
_entity_poly.pdbx_strand_id
1 'polypeptide(L)'
;MARAGVVVILFCYFQMLMTKSITDDTPEECKKYGICANVENYPTELARKLIAELKAQNILFNVDEPPEEPTTVEWRFGSDEDMEADKQSLCKSIKMSWQPQVAYHESGDLKYILNNDQPLQAFNAGICPNSNGPRDDISMICRSETMMMGYEGQCIEKTRLVEMYYIEGNRTARGYFLVPTCCSCDLKRI
;
A
#
# COMPACT_ATOMS: atom_id res chain seq x y z
N MET A 1 -2.79 25.54 -64.21
CA MET A 1 -3.51 25.42 -62.93
C MET A 1 -4.10 24.01 -62.84
N ALA A 2 -3.56 23.13 -61.98
CA ALA A 2 -4.25 21.96 -61.42
C ALA A 2 -3.35 21.21 -60.42
N ARG A 3 -3.64 21.45 -59.13
CA ARG A 3 -3.67 20.51 -57.99
C ARG A 3 -2.46 19.62 -57.70
N ALA A 4 -1.59 20.16 -56.84
CA ALA A 4 -0.96 19.41 -55.77
C ALA A 4 -2.01 19.08 -54.69
N GLY A 5 -2.00 17.86 -54.13
CA GLY A 5 -2.75 17.58 -52.91
C GLY A 5 -3.27 16.15 -52.77
N VAL A 6 -2.38 15.16 -52.60
CA VAL A 6 -2.73 13.85 -52.00
C VAL A 6 -1.50 13.21 -51.33
N VAL A 7 -0.87 13.83 -50.32
CA VAL A 7 0.13 13.11 -49.49
C VAL A 7 0.25 13.72 -48.07
N VAL A 8 -0.83 13.77 -47.27
CA VAL A 8 -0.66 14.18 -45.83
C VAL A 8 -1.58 13.43 -44.83
N ILE A 9 -2.48 12.54 -45.25
CA ILE A 9 -3.52 12.02 -44.31
C ILE A 9 -3.16 10.66 -43.67
N LEU A 10 -2.04 10.03 -44.03
CA LEU A 10 -1.72 8.67 -43.56
C LEU A 10 -0.77 8.58 -42.35
N PHE A 11 -0.17 9.69 -41.89
CA PHE A 11 0.80 9.64 -40.78
C PHE A 11 0.23 9.90 -39.37
N CYS A 12 -1.02 10.35 -39.24
CA CYS A 12 -1.61 10.62 -37.91
C CYS A 12 -2.29 9.40 -37.26
N TYR A 13 -2.50 8.30 -37.98
CA TYR A 13 -3.24 7.14 -37.46
C TYR A 13 -2.37 6.08 -36.76
N PHE A 14 -1.03 6.22 -36.77
CA PHE A 14 -0.13 5.16 -36.30
C PHE A 14 0.57 5.44 -34.94
N GLN A 15 0.19 6.48 -34.21
CA GLN A 15 0.77 6.78 -32.88
C GLN A 15 -0.22 6.87 -31.72
N MET A 16 -1.50 6.51 -31.91
CA MET A 16 -2.33 6.10 -30.76
C MET A 16 -1.98 4.67 -30.34
N LEU A 17 -0.72 4.45 -29.96
CA LEU A 17 -0.39 3.39 -29.02
C LEU A 17 -1.09 3.80 -27.72
N MET A 18 -2.22 3.16 -27.45
CA MET A 18 -2.97 3.24 -26.21
C MET A 18 -2.02 2.94 -25.04
N THR A 19 -1.40 3.97 -24.46
CA THR A 19 -0.82 3.85 -23.12
C THR A 19 -2.00 3.77 -22.17
N LYS A 20 -2.45 2.54 -21.90
CA LYS A 20 -3.51 2.28 -20.91
C LYS A 20 -3.04 2.88 -19.59
N SER A 21 -3.80 3.83 -19.06
CA SER A 21 -3.49 4.49 -17.79
C SER A 21 -3.64 3.48 -16.65
N ILE A 22 -2.79 3.59 -15.62
CA ILE A 22 -2.86 2.80 -14.38
C ILE A 22 -4.29 2.80 -13.78
N THR A 23 -5.01 3.89 -14.02
CA THR A 23 -6.35 4.17 -13.49
C THR A 23 -7.47 3.33 -14.11
N ASP A 24 -7.27 2.73 -15.29
CA ASP A 24 -8.36 2.10 -16.06
C ASP A 24 -8.66 0.65 -15.63
N ASP A 25 -7.67 -0.06 -15.03
CA ASP A 25 -7.83 -1.42 -14.47
C ASP A 25 -7.23 -1.59 -13.07
N THR A 26 -7.32 -0.57 -12.21
CA THR A 26 -6.76 -0.70 -10.85
C THR A 26 -7.47 -1.84 -10.08
N PRO A 27 -6.74 -2.85 -9.56
CA PRO A 27 -7.34 -3.95 -8.80
C PRO A 27 -8.13 -3.45 -7.59
N GLU A 28 -9.21 -4.14 -7.23
CA GLU A 28 -10.02 -3.81 -6.04
C GLU A 28 -9.18 -3.76 -4.75
N GLU A 29 -8.14 -4.59 -4.65
CA GLU A 29 -7.17 -4.55 -3.55
C GLU A 29 -6.46 -3.19 -3.46
N CYS A 30 -6.02 -2.64 -4.59
CA CYS A 30 -5.40 -1.32 -4.67
C CYS A 30 -6.39 -0.21 -4.31
N LYS A 31 -7.66 -0.33 -4.70
CA LYS A 31 -8.69 0.65 -4.30
C LYS A 31 -8.98 0.59 -2.80
N LYS A 32 -8.95 -0.61 -2.23
CA LYS A 32 -9.31 -0.87 -0.84
C LYS A 32 -8.25 -0.43 0.16
N TYR A 33 -6.99 -0.77 -0.11
CA TYR A 33 -5.91 -0.60 0.86
C TYR A 33 -4.84 0.38 0.37
N GLY A 34 -4.96 0.85 -0.87
CA GLY A 34 -4.08 1.83 -1.48
C GLY A 34 -2.78 1.29 -2.06
N ILE A 35 -2.64 -0.03 -2.11
CA ILE A 35 -1.42 -0.72 -2.52
C ILE A 35 -1.80 -2.14 -2.95
N CYS A 36 -1.13 -2.67 -3.98
CA CYS A 36 -1.39 -4.01 -4.50
C CYS A 36 -0.16 -4.62 -5.16
N ALA A 37 -0.12 -5.96 -5.14
CA ALA A 37 1.04 -6.75 -5.59
C ALA A 37 0.94 -7.26 -7.03
N ASN A 38 -0.26 -7.42 -7.58
CA ASN A 38 -0.47 -8.03 -8.90
C ASN A 38 -1.29 -7.11 -9.81
N VAL A 39 -0.62 -6.46 -10.75
CA VAL A 39 -1.24 -5.57 -11.74
C VAL A 39 -0.98 -6.10 -13.15
N GLU A 40 -2.03 -6.27 -13.95
CA GLU A 40 -1.97 -6.88 -15.28
C GLU A 40 -1.02 -6.15 -16.24
N ASN A 41 -1.00 -4.82 -16.17
CA ASN A 41 -0.18 -3.95 -17.03
C ASN A 41 1.06 -3.41 -16.31
N TYR A 42 1.68 -4.20 -15.43
CA TYR A 42 2.94 -3.80 -14.79
C TYR A 42 4.08 -3.75 -15.82
N PRO A 43 4.86 -2.64 -15.90
CA PRO A 43 5.92 -2.48 -16.92
C PRO A 43 7.19 -3.26 -16.54
N THR A 44 7.11 -4.60 -16.53
CA THR A 44 8.15 -5.52 -16.03
C THR A 44 9.52 -5.30 -16.65
N GLU A 45 9.60 -5.12 -17.98
CA GLU A 45 10.88 -4.92 -18.66
C GLU A 45 11.56 -3.61 -18.28
N LEU A 46 10.78 -2.53 -18.14
CA LEU A 46 11.28 -1.24 -17.71
C LEU A 46 11.71 -1.31 -16.24
N ALA A 47 10.88 -1.90 -15.37
CA ALA A 47 11.22 -2.10 -13.96
C ALA A 47 12.53 -2.88 -13.80
N ARG A 48 12.69 -3.99 -14.52
CA ARG A 48 13.90 -4.83 -14.50
C ARG A 48 15.14 -4.05 -14.93
N LYS A 49 15.04 -3.24 -15.99
CA LYS A 49 16.12 -2.37 -16.45
C LYS A 49 16.51 -1.35 -15.38
N LEU A 50 15.55 -0.60 -14.85
CA LEU A 50 15.79 0.44 -13.85
C LEU A 50 16.35 -0.13 -12.54
N ILE A 51 15.88 -1.30 -12.13
CA ILE A 51 16.42 -2.05 -10.98
C ILE A 51 17.90 -2.41 -11.20
N ALA A 52 18.26 -2.88 -12.40
CA ALA A 52 19.65 -3.21 -12.72
C ALA A 52 20.56 -1.98 -12.65
N GLU A 53 20.08 -0.82 -13.11
CA GLU A 53 20.80 0.46 -13.02
C GLU A 53 21.03 0.89 -11.56
N LEU A 54 20.05 0.70 -10.67
CA LEU A 54 20.19 0.98 -9.24
C LEU A 54 21.17 0.02 -8.55
N LYS A 55 21.09 -1.28 -8.87
CA LYS A 55 22.01 -2.29 -8.33
C LYS A 55 23.45 -2.02 -8.74
N ALA A 56 23.68 -1.59 -9.98
CA ALA A 56 25.00 -1.18 -10.46
C ALA A 56 25.58 0.03 -9.71
N GLN A 57 24.71 0.85 -9.11
CA GLN A 57 25.08 1.99 -8.27
C GLN A 57 25.20 1.64 -6.78
N ASN A 58 25.08 0.34 -6.41
CA ASN A 58 25.07 -0.14 -5.03
C ASN A 58 23.98 0.51 -4.15
N ILE A 59 22.83 0.84 -4.75
CA ILE A 59 21.68 1.36 -4.01
C ILE A 59 21.01 0.23 -3.22
N LEU A 60 20.77 0.49 -1.93
CA LEU A 60 19.98 -0.38 -1.05
C LEU A 60 18.49 -0.02 -1.16
N PHE A 61 17.66 -1.05 -1.09
CA PHE A 61 16.20 -0.92 -1.10
C PHE A 61 15.66 -1.11 0.32
N ASN A 62 14.57 -0.43 0.64
CA ASN A 62 13.89 -0.62 1.92
C ASN A 62 13.13 -1.96 1.91
N VAL A 63 13.56 -2.88 2.77
CA VAL A 63 12.86 -4.13 3.04
C VAL A 63 12.63 -4.19 4.54
N ASP A 64 11.36 -4.28 4.95
CA ASP A 64 11.03 -4.65 6.31
C ASP A 64 11.32 -6.15 6.48
N GLU A 65 12.51 -6.50 6.94
CA GLU A 65 12.80 -7.86 7.36
C GLU A 65 12.05 -8.17 8.67
N PRO A 66 11.34 -9.30 8.78
CA PRO A 66 10.82 -9.73 10.07
C PRO A 66 12.02 -9.91 11.02
N PRO A 67 11.93 -9.47 12.28
CA PRO A 67 13.01 -9.69 13.23
C PRO A 67 13.28 -11.19 13.34
N GLU A 68 14.57 -11.58 13.31
CA GLU A 68 15.00 -13.00 13.35
C GLU A 68 14.45 -13.73 14.57
N GLU A 69 14.21 -13.00 15.67
CA GLU A 69 13.50 -13.51 16.84
C GLU A 69 12.23 -12.70 17.11
N PRO A 70 11.11 -13.36 17.49
CA PRO A 70 9.92 -12.66 17.92
C PRO A 70 10.27 -11.83 19.15
N THR A 71 10.24 -10.50 19.02
CA THR A 71 10.35 -9.60 20.17
C THR A 71 9.07 -9.72 21.01
N THR A 72 9.05 -10.68 21.93
CA THR A 72 8.05 -10.74 22.98
C THR A 72 8.36 -9.62 23.96
N VAL A 73 7.52 -8.58 23.96
CA VAL A 73 7.50 -7.63 25.09
C VAL A 73 6.84 -8.37 26.25
N GLU A 74 7.66 -9.09 27.03
CA GLU A 74 7.19 -9.96 28.12
C GLU A 74 6.73 -9.19 29.35
N TRP A 75 7.17 -7.94 29.50
CA TRP A 75 6.89 -7.13 30.70
C TRP A 75 5.99 -5.95 30.36
N ARG A 76 4.69 -6.13 30.57
CA ARG A 76 3.74 -5.03 30.79
C ARG A 76 3.45 -4.97 32.30
N PHE A 77 3.29 -3.77 32.86
CA PHE A 77 2.99 -3.62 34.28
C PHE A 77 1.59 -4.20 34.58
N GLY A 78 1.49 -5.25 35.41
CA GLY A 78 0.22 -5.88 35.78
C GLY A 78 0.41 -7.22 36.49
N SER A 79 -0.65 -7.78 37.06
CA SER A 79 -0.69 -9.19 37.50
C SER A 79 -0.78 -10.15 36.31
N ASP A 80 -0.48 -11.44 36.48
CA ASP A 80 -0.59 -12.43 35.38
C ASP A 80 -2.01 -12.50 34.78
N GLU A 81 -3.04 -12.18 35.57
CA GLU A 81 -4.44 -12.07 35.13
C GLU A 81 -4.66 -10.80 34.30
N ASP A 82 -4.08 -9.67 34.71
CA ASP A 82 -4.08 -8.42 33.94
C ASP A 82 -3.32 -8.60 32.62
N MET A 83 -2.26 -9.41 32.60
CA MET A 83 -1.48 -9.69 31.40
C MET A 83 -2.27 -10.49 30.35
N GLU A 84 -3.18 -11.39 30.74
CA GLU A 84 -4.07 -12.07 29.79
C GLU A 84 -5.20 -11.16 29.27
N ALA A 85 -5.72 -10.26 30.12
CA ALA A 85 -6.66 -9.23 29.68
C ALA A 85 -5.99 -8.19 28.74
N ASP A 86 -4.76 -7.76 29.05
CA ASP A 86 -3.96 -6.81 28.26
C ASP A 86 -3.45 -7.37 26.92
N LYS A 87 -3.50 -8.70 26.75
CA LYS A 87 -3.26 -9.35 25.45
C LYS A 87 -4.43 -9.15 24.48
N GLN A 88 -5.62 -8.78 24.96
CA GLN A 88 -6.74 -8.49 24.08
C GLN A 88 -6.61 -7.09 23.46
N SER A 89 -6.29 -7.05 22.17
CA SER A 89 -6.30 -5.81 21.41
C SER A 89 -7.72 -5.24 21.30
N LEU A 90 -7.88 -3.94 21.56
CA LEU A 90 -9.13 -3.19 21.34
C LEU A 90 -9.62 -3.32 19.88
N CYS A 91 -8.68 -3.38 18.94
CA CYS A 91 -8.95 -3.56 17.52
C CYS A 91 -8.09 -4.68 16.95
N LYS A 92 -8.72 -5.65 16.29
CA LYS A 92 -7.97 -6.72 15.61
C LYS A 92 -7.28 -6.14 14.38
N SER A 93 -5.98 -6.39 14.25
CA SER A 93 -5.22 -6.09 13.03
C SER A 93 -4.81 -7.40 12.36
N ILE A 94 -4.93 -7.49 11.03
CA ILE A 94 -4.40 -8.61 10.24
C ILE A 94 -3.02 -8.20 9.73
N LYS A 95 -1.97 -8.86 10.19
CA LYS A 95 -0.59 -8.61 9.76
C LYS A 95 -0.29 -9.37 8.47
N MET A 96 0.36 -8.72 7.51
CA MET A 96 0.82 -9.33 6.27
C MET A 96 2.07 -8.62 5.75
N SER A 97 2.90 -9.35 4.99
CA SER A 97 4.02 -8.76 4.25
C SER A 97 3.56 -8.47 2.83
N TRP A 98 3.86 -7.27 2.34
CA TRP A 98 3.41 -6.77 1.05
C TRP A 98 4.57 -6.41 0.14
N GLN A 99 4.43 -6.81 -1.11
CA GLN A 99 5.42 -6.61 -2.17
C GLN A 99 4.74 -5.83 -3.30
N PRO A 100 4.61 -4.51 -3.16
CA PRO A 100 3.80 -3.72 -4.09
C PRO A 100 4.38 -3.71 -5.50
N GLN A 101 3.49 -3.77 -6.48
CA GLN A 101 3.73 -3.31 -7.85
C GLN A 101 3.15 -1.92 -8.08
N VAL A 102 2.10 -1.55 -7.34
CA VAL A 102 1.46 -0.24 -7.39
C VAL A 102 1.08 0.21 -5.97
N ALA A 103 1.21 1.51 -5.70
CA ALA A 103 0.74 2.13 -4.46
C ALA A 103 0.34 3.61 -4.69
N TYR A 104 -0.50 4.14 -3.80
CA TYR A 104 -0.78 5.58 -3.75
C TYR A 104 0.39 6.34 -3.16
N HIS A 105 0.92 7.26 -3.96
CA HIS A 105 1.85 8.28 -3.52
C HIS A 105 1.15 9.24 -2.54
N GLU A 106 1.91 9.95 -1.71
CA GLU A 106 1.38 10.97 -0.79
C GLU A 106 0.59 12.08 -1.50
N SER A 107 0.83 12.29 -2.80
CA SER A 107 0.06 13.21 -3.65
C SER A 107 -1.34 12.70 -4.02
N GLY A 108 -1.66 11.44 -3.73
CA GLY A 108 -2.91 10.78 -4.12
C GLY A 108 -2.86 10.08 -5.48
N ASP A 109 -1.73 10.12 -6.19
CA ASP A 109 -1.57 9.45 -7.49
C ASP A 109 -1.09 8.01 -7.32
N LEU A 110 -1.62 7.08 -8.13
CA LEU A 110 -1.07 5.74 -8.24
C LEU A 110 0.24 5.76 -9.03
N LYS A 111 1.28 5.11 -8.50
CA LYS A 111 2.56 4.93 -9.18
C LYS A 111 2.94 3.46 -9.22
N TYR A 112 3.66 3.06 -10.27
CA TYR A 112 4.31 1.76 -10.32
C TYR A 112 5.55 1.78 -9.41
N ILE A 113 5.57 0.88 -8.43
CA ILE A 113 6.70 0.70 -7.53
C ILE A 113 7.75 -0.17 -8.22
N LEU A 114 9.04 0.18 -8.11
CA LEU A 114 10.12 -0.66 -8.65
C LEU A 114 10.24 -1.94 -7.82
N ASN A 115 9.59 -2.99 -8.32
CA ASN A 115 9.73 -4.35 -7.80
C ASN A 115 9.88 -5.35 -8.95
N ASN A 116 10.31 -6.57 -8.64
CA ASN A 116 10.34 -7.67 -9.59
C ASN A 116 10.01 -8.99 -8.85
N ASP A 117 10.10 -10.11 -9.54
CA ASP A 117 9.80 -11.45 -9.01
C ASP A 117 10.61 -11.82 -7.76
N GLN A 118 11.73 -11.14 -7.52
CA GLN A 118 12.49 -11.15 -6.27
C GLN A 118 12.31 -9.80 -5.57
N PRO A 119 11.27 -9.67 -4.73
CA PRO A 119 10.85 -8.38 -4.18
C PRO A 119 12.01 -7.66 -3.51
N LEU A 120 12.37 -6.50 -4.07
CA LEU A 120 13.40 -5.63 -3.53
C LEU A 120 12.84 -4.67 -2.50
N GLN A 121 11.53 -4.41 -2.56
CA GLN A 121 10.82 -3.55 -1.65
C GLN A 121 9.65 -4.34 -1.08
N ALA A 122 9.71 -4.66 0.21
CA ALA A 122 8.67 -5.39 0.92
C ALA A 122 8.42 -4.73 2.28
N PHE A 123 7.16 -4.67 2.69
CA PHE A 123 6.77 -3.93 3.89
C PHE A 123 5.79 -4.74 4.73
N ASN A 124 5.94 -4.62 6.05
CA ASN A 124 4.96 -5.16 6.97
C ASN A 124 3.78 -4.21 7.04
N ALA A 125 2.60 -4.73 6.68
CA ALA A 125 1.34 -4.04 6.75
C ALA A 125 0.43 -4.65 7.81
N GLY A 126 -0.40 -3.82 8.43
CA GLY A 126 -1.46 -4.26 9.32
C GLY A 126 -2.78 -3.61 8.89
N ILE A 127 -3.72 -4.43 8.45
CA ILE A 127 -5.01 -3.97 7.92
C ILE A 127 -6.15 -4.29 8.88
N CYS A 128 -7.23 -3.52 8.77
CA CYS A 128 -8.44 -3.78 9.54
C CYS A 128 -9.33 -4.82 8.89
N PRO A 129 -9.84 -5.80 9.67
CA PRO A 129 -10.91 -6.66 9.21
C PRO A 129 -12.05 -5.78 8.72
N ASN A 130 -12.46 -5.98 7.47
CA ASN A 130 -13.59 -5.27 6.86
C ASN A 130 -13.41 -3.74 6.72
N SER A 131 -12.21 -3.21 6.45
CA SER A 131 -11.96 -1.77 6.19
C SER A 131 -12.91 -1.09 5.20
N ASN A 132 -13.55 -1.85 4.30
CA ASN A 132 -14.56 -1.38 3.35
C ASN A 132 -15.99 -1.87 3.63
N GLY A 133 -16.21 -2.53 4.77
CA GLY A 133 -17.51 -3.02 5.20
C GLY A 133 -18.38 -1.89 5.79
N PRO A 134 -19.65 -2.20 6.13
CA PRO A 134 -20.51 -1.27 6.85
C PRO A 134 -19.81 -0.78 8.14
N ARG A 135 -19.95 0.52 8.47
CA ARG A 135 -19.35 1.09 9.69
C ARG A 135 -19.84 0.41 10.97
N ASP A 136 -21.04 -0.19 10.92
CA ASP A 136 -21.69 -0.87 12.02
C ASP A 136 -21.27 -2.35 12.14
N ASP A 137 -20.30 -2.80 11.35
CA ASP A 137 -19.72 -4.14 11.51
C ASP A 137 -19.11 -4.25 12.91
N ILE A 138 -19.44 -5.33 13.62
CA ILE A 138 -18.95 -5.60 14.97
C ILE A 138 -17.41 -5.73 15.00
N SER A 139 -16.77 -6.04 13.86
CA SER A 139 -15.30 -6.02 13.75
C SER A 139 -14.69 -4.62 13.77
N MET A 140 -15.51 -3.59 13.54
CA MET A 140 -15.15 -2.17 13.55
C MET A 140 -15.47 -1.46 14.86
N ILE A 141 -16.08 -2.15 15.82
CA ILE A 141 -16.34 -1.61 17.15
C ILE A 141 -15.16 -1.98 18.06
N CYS A 142 -14.69 -1.00 18.83
CA CYS A 142 -13.62 -1.26 19.80
C CYS A 142 -14.08 -2.29 20.83
N ARG A 143 -13.32 -3.37 20.98
CA ARG A 143 -13.59 -4.40 21.98
C ARG A 143 -13.19 -3.86 23.34
N SER A 144 -14.17 -3.52 24.16
CA SER A 144 -13.96 -3.27 25.58
C SER A 144 -15.23 -3.60 26.35
N GLU A 145 -15.11 -4.52 27.31
CA GLU A 145 -16.17 -4.82 28.27
C GLU A 145 -16.45 -3.64 29.21
N THR A 146 -15.56 -2.64 29.24
CA THR A 146 -15.55 -1.46 30.12
C THR A 146 -15.49 -0.16 29.32
N MET A 147 -16.08 -0.14 28.13
CA MET A 147 -16.13 1.06 27.30
C MET A 147 -16.68 2.23 28.12
N MET A 148 -15.87 3.28 28.27
CA MET A 148 -16.13 4.35 29.23
C MET A 148 -17.51 4.97 28.95
N MET A 149 -18.38 5.02 29.96
CA MET A 149 -19.73 5.57 29.82
C MET A 149 -19.68 6.95 29.16
N GLY A 150 -20.42 7.12 28.05
CA GLY A 150 -20.46 8.37 27.28
C GLY A 150 -19.46 8.45 26.11
N TYR A 151 -18.80 7.35 25.73
CA TYR A 151 -17.97 7.28 24.53
C TYR A 151 -18.45 6.22 23.55
N GLU A 152 -18.40 6.53 22.26
CA GLU A 152 -18.45 5.60 21.13
C GLU A 152 -17.02 5.35 20.62
N GLY A 153 -16.76 4.16 20.08
CA GLY A 153 -15.42 3.68 19.78
C GLY A 153 -15.40 2.91 18.49
N GLN A 154 -14.60 3.37 17.53
CA GLN A 154 -14.50 2.78 16.20
C GLN A 154 -13.05 2.40 15.88
N CYS A 155 -12.84 1.21 15.34
CA CYS A 155 -11.56 0.80 14.80
C CYS A 155 -11.30 1.50 13.46
N ILE A 156 -10.20 2.24 13.39
CA ILE A 156 -9.75 2.91 12.17
C ILE A 156 -8.40 2.36 11.73
N GLU A 157 -8.23 2.20 10.42
CA GLU A 157 -6.95 1.82 9.82
C GLU A 157 -6.00 3.00 9.88
N LYS A 158 -4.81 2.78 10.44
CA LYS A 158 -3.73 3.76 10.46
C LYS A 158 -2.77 3.44 9.32
N THR A 159 -2.23 4.49 8.73
CA THR A 159 -1.23 4.42 7.66
C THR A 159 0.04 5.12 8.09
N ARG A 160 1.17 4.70 7.54
CA ARG A 160 2.44 5.44 7.61
C ARG A 160 2.92 5.78 6.20
N LEU A 161 3.82 6.75 6.12
CA LEU A 161 4.56 7.04 4.90
C LEU A 161 5.80 6.16 4.85
N VAL A 162 6.00 5.50 3.71
CA VAL A 162 7.17 4.67 3.42
C VAL A 162 7.84 5.20 2.16
N GLU A 163 9.14 5.48 2.25
CA GLU A 163 9.92 5.87 1.07
C GLU A 163 10.11 4.64 0.16
N MET A 164 9.72 4.77 -1.10
CA MET A 164 9.88 3.72 -2.11
C MET A 164 10.47 4.28 -3.41
N TYR A 165 11.20 3.44 -4.13
CA TYR A 165 11.57 3.68 -5.52
C TYR A 165 10.39 3.36 -6.44
N TYR A 166 10.07 4.29 -7.35
CA TYR A 166 8.96 4.16 -8.29
C TYR A 166 9.34 4.64 -9.70
N ILE A 167 8.53 4.25 -10.69
CA ILE A 167 8.74 4.59 -12.10
C ILE A 167 8.10 5.95 -12.39
N GLU A 168 8.92 6.91 -12.80
CA GLU A 168 8.48 8.21 -13.28
C GLU A 168 8.86 8.40 -14.75
N GLY A 169 7.88 8.17 -15.63
CA GLY A 169 8.13 8.05 -17.07
C GLY A 169 9.05 6.87 -17.37
N ASN A 170 10.25 7.14 -17.88
CA ASN A 170 11.28 6.12 -18.18
C ASN A 170 12.48 6.18 -17.21
N ARG A 171 12.28 6.76 -16.02
CA ARG A 171 13.34 6.97 -15.03
C ARG A 171 12.90 6.47 -13.66
N THR A 172 13.87 6.24 -12.79
CA THR A 172 13.63 5.98 -11.37
C THR A 172 13.45 7.30 -10.62
N ALA A 173 12.46 7.35 -9.75
CA ALA A 173 12.28 8.39 -8.75
C ALA A 173 12.11 7.77 -7.35
N ARG A 174 12.19 8.61 -6.31
CA ARG A 174 11.88 8.26 -4.91
C ARG A 174 10.76 9.14 -4.41
N GLY A 175 9.88 8.57 -3.60
CA GLY A 175 8.73 9.27 -3.05
C GLY A 175 8.14 8.52 -1.88
N TYR A 176 7.19 9.15 -1.20
CA TYR A 176 6.53 8.59 -0.04
C TYR A 176 5.16 8.01 -0.41
N PHE A 177 4.88 6.82 0.09
CA PHE A 177 3.68 6.06 -0.20
C PHE A 177 2.93 5.70 1.07
N LEU A 178 1.60 5.70 0.99
CA LEU A 178 0.73 5.35 2.10
C LEU A 178 0.70 3.82 2.25
N VAL A 179 1.13 3.32 3.42
CA VAL A 179 1.11 1.90 3.75
C VAL A 179 0.32 1.67 5.04
N PRO A 180 -0.71 0.81 5.04
CA PRO A 180 -1.44 0.43 6.26
C PRO A 180 -0.52 -0.21 7.31
N THR A 181 -0.67 0.16 8.58
CA THR A 181 0.21 -0.32 9.66
C THR A 181 -0.52 -1.12 10.72
N CYS A 182 -1.67 -0.64 11.18
CA CYS A 182 -2.46 -1.29 12.22
C CYS A 182 -3.87 -0.70 12.30
N CYS A 183 -4.69 -1.34 13.14
CA CYS A 183 -5.98 -0.83 13.56
C CYS A 183 -5.88 -0.22 14.93
N SER A 184 -6.42 0.98 15.07
CA SER A 184 -6.45 1.73 16.32
C SER A 184 -7.88 2.08 16.67
N CYS A 185 -8.22 2.02 17.95
CA CYS A 185 -9.51 2.44 18.45
C CYS A 185 -9.55 3.98 18.54
N ASP A 186 -10.44 4.61 17.78
CA ASP A 186 -10.74 6.03 17.87
C ASP A 186 -11.98 6.22 18.73
N LEU A 187 -11.85 7.02 19.79
CA LEU A 187 -12.90 7.25 20.77
C LEU A 187 -13.50 8.64 20.58
N LYS A 188 -14.83 8.71 20.55
CA LYS A 188 -15.57 9.96 20.44
C LYS A 188 -16.62 10.04 21.55
N ARG A 189 -16.76 11.22 22.13
CA ARG A 189 -17.75 11.47 23.18
C ARG A 189 -19.15 11.61 22.58
N ILE A 190 -20.13 10.99 23.23
CA ILE A 190 -21.57 11.08 22.93
C ILE A 190 -22.18 12.29 23.66
#